data_AF-A0A9P9TDS3-F1
#
_entry.id   AF-A0A9P9TDS3-F1
#
_cell.length_a   1.000
_cell.length_b   1.000
_cell.length_c   1.000
_cell.angle_alpha   90.00
_cell.angle_beta   90.00
_cell.angle_gamma   90.00
#
_symmetry.space_group_name_H-M   'P 1'
#
loop_
_entity.id
_entity.type
_entity.pdbx_description
1 polymer ?
#
loop_
_entity_poly.entity_id
_entity_poly.type
_entity_poly.pdbx_seq_one_letter_code
_entity_poly.pdbx_strand_id
1 'polypeptide(L)'
;MDRDSRQCRKRVYRLKNGLISLNKTPPHLASTVLNNSLSPLLNLPAEIRTKIFEHVVGGNVFLIGAFRAVFFRHKDSTNPDYYTFHPERQLTLLRVCRQIYSETATLIFRTSLFRFASCRGLEKVWERLLPAQRDSVRRMVMDIHLLLPYLGPQADPNRVWSDPCPMFRNLHTIVIINSPYSPQGKELEHFMKMIEEVQFKHGLRVVIQDESGEA
;
A
#
# COMPACT_ATOMS: atom_id res chain seq x y z
N MET A 1 25.58 -36.12 -17.60
CA MET A 1 25.16 -34.71 -17.58
C MET A 1 24.51 -34.44 -16.23
N ASP A 2 25.29 -33.83 -15.34
CA ASP A 2 24.98 -33.66 -13.92
C ASP A 2 24.05 -32.45 -13.72
N ARG A 3 22.78 -32.69 -13.32
CA ARG A 3 21.73 -31.67 -13.16
C ARG A 3 21.54 -31.22 -11.70
N ASP A 4 22.43 -31.58 -10.79
CA ASP A 4 22.16 -31.45 -9.34
C ASP A 4 22.91 -30.32 -8.61
N SER A 5 23.70 -29.51 -9.30
CA SER A 5 24.34 -28.33 -8.70
C SER A 5 23.43 -27.09 -8.74
N ARG A 6 22.18 -27.21 -8.27
CA ARG A 6 21.40 -26.01 -7.87
C ARG A 6 22.02 -25.44 -6.62
N GLN A 7 23.08 -24.65 -6.80
CA GLN A 7 23.75 -23.90 -5.75
C GLN A 7 22.68 -23.20 -4.91
N CYS A 8 22.52 -23.66 -3.68
CA CYS A 8 21.52 -23.15 -2.75
C CYS A 8 21.82 -21.66 -2.55
N ARG A 9 21.12 -20.79 -3.29
CA ARG A 9 21.36 -19.35 -3.28
C ARG A 9 21.27 -18.90 -1.83
N LYS A 10 22.42 -18.47 -1.26
CA LYS A 10 22.49 -18.03 0.15
C LYS A 10 21.45 -16.94 0.34
N ARG A 11 20.38 -17.26 1.07
CA ARG A 11 19.23 -16.37 1.24
C ARG A 11 19.69 -15.13 1.99
N VAL A 12 19.29 -13.96 1.49
CA VAL A 12 19.49 -12.69 2.20
C VAL A 12 18.69 -12.74 3.50
N TYR A 13 19.29 -12.25 4.59
CA TYR A 13 18.64 -12.25 5.90
C TYR A 13 17.47 -11.26 5.94
N ARG A 14 16.30 -11.73 6.42
CA ARG A 14 15.08 -10.92 6.58
C ARG A 14 14.76 -10.72 8.06
N LEU A 15 14.28 -9.53 8.39
CA LEU A 15 13.78 -9.14 9.70
C LEU A 15 12.40 -9.78 9.96
N LYS A 16 11.95 -9.82 11.23
CA LYS A 16 10.63 -10.34 11.62
C LYS A 16 9.47 -9.65 10.89
N ASN A 17 9.64 -8.37 10.54
CA ASN A 17 8.66 -7.58 9.81
C ASN A 17 8.69 -7.80 8.27
N GLY A 18 9.54 -8.72 7.79
CA GLY A 18 9.66 -9.12 6.39
C GLY A 18 10.71 -8.39 5.57
N LEU A 19 11.21 -7.23 6.03
CA LEU A 19 12.20 -6.43 5.29
C LEU A 19 13.60 -7.08 5.32
N ILE A 20 14.44 -6.71 4.35
CA ILE A 20 15.84 -7.13 4.29
C ILE A 20 16.64 -6.41 5.37
N SER A 21 17.48 -7.14 6.11
CA SER A 21 18.39 -6.53 7.08
C SER A 21 19.66 -6.01 6.40
N LEU A 22 20.10 -4.81 6.77
CA LEU A 22 21.40 -4.26 6.38
C LEU A 22 22.56 -4.77 7.26
N ASN A 23 22.28 -5.11 8.51
CA ASN A 23 23.29 -5.47 9.52
C ASN A 23 24.00 -6.79 9.21
N LYS A 24 23.37 -7.66 8.41
CA LYS A 24 23.93 -8.95 8.00
C LYS A 24 24.18 -8.93 6.51
N THR A 25 25.30 -8.34 6.12
CA THR A 25 25.80 -8.39 4.75
C THR A 25 26.66 -9.63 4.55
N PRO A 26 26.27 -10.58 3.67
CA PRO A 26 27.12 -11.70 3.31
C PRO A 26 28.48 -11.21 2.80
N PRO A 27 29.61 -11.87 3.15
CA PRO A 27 30.95 -11.40 2.79
C PRO A 27 31.15 -11.14 1.29
N HIS A 28 30.57 -12.00 0.44
CA HIS A 28 30.64 -11.86 -1.03
C HIS A 28 29.91 -10.62 -1.60
N LEU A 29 29.12 -9.90 -0.78
CA LEU A 29 28.42 -8.67 -1.17
C LEU A 29 29.07 -7.41 -0.57
N ALA A 30 30.15 -7.54 0.20
CA ALA A 30 30.81 -6.40 0.84
C ALA A 30 31.37 -5.40 -0.20
N SER A 31 32.01 -5.89 -1.27
CA SER A 31 32.53 -5.04 -2.35
C SER A 31 31.42 -4.27 -3.07
N THR A 32 30.29 -4.91 -3.35
CA THR A 32 29.12 -4.24 -3.95
C THR A 32 28.57 -3.14 -3.04
N VAL A 33 28.52 -3.36 -1.73
CA VAL A 33 28.06 -2.33 -0.78
C VAL A 33 29.02 -1.14 -0.78
N LEU A 34 30.34 -1.39 -0.75
CA LEU A 34 31.35 -0.33 -0.81
C LEU A 34 31.24 0.49 -2.10
N ASN A 35 31.12 -0.17 -3.26
CA ASN A 35 30.96 0.53 -4.53
C ASN A 35 29.67 1.36 -4.58
N ASN A 36 28.57 0.84 -4.02
CA ASN A 36 27.32 1.58 -3.94
C ASN A 36 27.45 2.84 -3.06
N SER A 37 28.21 2.78 -1.96
CA SER A 37 28.45 3.96 -1.12
C SER A 37 29.21 5.08 -1.83
N LEU A 38 29.90 4.80 -2.94
CA LEU A 38 30.54 5.83 -3.75
C LEU A 38 29.57 6.54 -4.70
N SER A 39 28.33 6.04 -4.85
CA SER A 39 27.37 6.68 -5.73
C SER A 39 26.96 8.07 -5.20
N PRO A 40 26.86 9.10 -6.07
CA PRO A 40 26.45 10.44 -5.65
C PRO A 40 25.12 10.45 -4.89
N LEU A 41 24.16 9.61 -5.31
CA LEU A 41 22.85 9.50 -4.65
C LEU A 41 22.96 8.99 -3.21
N LEU A 42 23.80 7.98 -2.94
CA LEU A 42 23.95 7.40 -1.60
C LEU A 42 24.88 8.22 -0.69
N ASN A 43 25.65 9.14 -1.25
CA ASN A 43 26.45 10.12 -0.51
C ASN A 43 25.63 11.33 0.01
N LEU A 44 24.41 11.53 -0.47
CA LEU A 44 23.52 12.59 0.04
C LEU A 44 23.07 12.27 1.48
N PRO A 45 22.75 13.26 2.32
CA PRO A 45 22.07 13.03 3.60
C PRO A 45 20.75 12.27 3.44
N ALA A 46 20.38 11.47 4.45
CA ALA A 46 19.21 10.59 4.40
C ALA A 46 17.89 11.35 4.17
N GLU A 47 17.79 12.58 4.66
CA GLU A 47 16.64 13.47 4.50
C GLU A 47 16.45 13.85 3.03
N ILE A 48 17.55 14.18 2.34
CA ILE A 48 17.52 14.54 0.92
C ILE A 48 17.17 13.31 0.08
N ARG A 49 17.78 12.15 0.37
CA ARG A 49 17.43 10.90 -0.30
C ARG A 49 15.95 10.55 -0.13
N THR A 50 15.42 10.69 1.09
CA THR A 50 14.00 10.45 1.37
C THR A 50 13.12 11.33 0.49
N LYS A 51 13.39 12.64 0.39
CA LYS A 51 12.63 13.57 -0.47
C LYS A 51 12.69 13.19 -1.96
N ILE A 52 13.87 12.79 -2.45
CA ILE A 52 14.05 12.30 -3.83
C ILE A 52 13.20 11.05 -4.03
N PHE A 53 13.30 10.07 -3.12
CA PHE A 53 12.54 8.84 -3.23
C PHE A 53 11.04 9.07 -3.15
N GLU A 54 10.55 9.96 -2.28
CA GLU A 54 9.14 10.35 -2.22
C GLU A 54 8.63 10.90 -3.57
N HIS A 55 9.45 11.68 -4.27
CA HIS A 55 9.11 12.14 -5.62
C HIS A 55 9.09 11.02 -6.65
N VAL A 56 10.03 10.08 -6.57
CA VAL A 56 10.16 8.99 -7.56
C VAL A 56 9.10 7.90 -7.37
N VAL A 57 8.81 7.52 -6.12
CA VAL A 57 7.96 6.36 -5.80
C VAL A 57 6.63 6.72 -5.16
N GLY A 58 6.42 7.99 -4.79
CA GLY A 58 5.18 8.46 -4.17
C GLY A 58 4.15 8.97 -5.17
N GLY A 59 2.97 9.33 -4.65
CA GLY A 59 1.89 9.89 -5.46
C GLY A 59 1.22 8.88 -6.40
N ASN A 60 1.46 7.59 -6.21
CA ASN A 60 0.84 6.54 -7.00
C ASN A 60 -0.56 6.21 -6.47
N VAL A 61 -1.47 5.92 -7.39
CA VAL A 61 -2.77 5.33 -7.09
C VAL A 61 -2.74 3.87 -7.55
N PHE A 62 -2.82 2.96 -6.59
CA PHE A 62 -2.91 1.52 -6.82
C PHE A 62 -4.37 1.12 -6.93
N LEU A 63 -4.85 0.82 -8.13
CA LEU A 63 -6.18 0.26 -8.32
C LEU A 63 -6.11 -1.26 -8.26
N ILE A 64 -6.81 -1.84 -7.29
CA ILE A 64 -6.78 -3.26 -6.98
C ILE A 64 -8.14 -3.87 -7.33
N GLY A 65 -8.17 -4.60 -8.45
CA GLY A 65 -9.35 -5.31 -8.92
C GLY A 65 -9.50 -6.71 -8.31
N ALA A 66 -10.69 -7.30 -8.46
CA ALA A 66 -11.02 -8.63 -7.92
C ALA A 66 -10.17 -9.79 -8.53
N PHE A 67 -9.70 -9.62 -9.76
CA PHE A 67 -9.14 -10.71 -10.60
C PHE A 67 -7.64 -10.58 -10.93
N ARG A 68 -6.85 -9.91 -10.06
CA ARG A 68 -5.36 -9.84 -10.04
C ARG A 68 -4.68 -8.68 -10.77
N ALA A 69 -5.39 -7.81 -11.47
CA ALA A 69 -4.76 -6.62 -12.04
C ALA A 69 -4.56 -5.55 -10.95
N VAL A 70 -3.29 -5.17 -10.75
CA VAL A 70 -2.91 -3.94 -10.02
C VAL A 70 -2.59 -2.92 -11.08
N PHE A 71 -3.42 -1.89 -11.20
CA PHE A 71 -3.18 -0.79 -12.12
C PHE A 71 -2.53 0.38 -11.39
N PHE A 72 -1.67 1.09 -12.12
CA PHE A 72 -0.93 2.24 -11.60
C PHE A 72 -1.36 3.49 -12.34
N ARG A 73 -1.79 4.49 -11.57
CA ARG A 73 -1.96 5.85 -12.07
C ARG A 73 -1.04 6.78 -11.30
N HIS A 74 -0.22 7.53 -12.02
CA HIS A 74 0.56 8.62 -11.43
C HIS A 74 -0.38 9.81 -11.21
N LYS A 75 -0.26 10.51 -10.06
CA LYS A 75 -1.07 11.70 -9.74
C LYS A 75 -1.05 12.77 -10.83
N ASP A 76 0.06 12.90 -11.55
CA ASP A 76 0.24 13.94 -12.59
C ASP A 76 -0.24 13.46 -13.98
N SER A 77 -0.83 12.27 -14.08
CA SER A 77 -1.44 11.80 -15.33
C SER A 77 -2.74 12.56 -15.60
N THR A 78 -2.70 13.46 -16.58
CA THR A 78 -3.85 14.25 -17.05
C THR A 78 -4.92 13.40 -17.72
N ASN A 79 -4.57 12.21 -18.21
CA ASN A 79 -5.53 11.27 -18.77
C ASN A 79 -6.00 10.29 -17.67
N PRO A 80 -7.28 10.34 -17.27
CA PRO A 80 -7.83 9.48 -16.22
C PRO A 80 -7.94 8.01 -16.63
N ASP A 81 -7.91 7.71 -17.92
CA ASP A 81 -8.02 6.35 -18.47
C ASP A 81 -6.66 5.70 -18.73
N TYR A 82 -5.56 6.45 -18.63
CA TYR A 82 -4.20 5.92 -18.79
C TYR A 82 -3.69 5.25 -17.52
N TYR A 83 -4.23 4.07 -17.26
CA TYR A 83 -3.62 3.12 -16.34
C TYR A 83 -2.42 2.46 -17.04
N THR A 84 -1.20 2.86 -16.70
CA THR A 84 -0.02 2.17 -17.21
C THR A 84 0.14 0.81 -16.52
N PHE A 85 0.14 -0.26 -17.31
CA PHE A 85 0.31 -1.64 -16.82
C PHE A 85 1.78 -1.99 -16.55
N HIS A 86 2.55 -1.09 -15.95
CA HIS A 86 3.98 -1.33 -15.70
C HIS A 86 4.39 -1.11 -14.23
N PRO A 87 3.84 -1.90 -13.28
CA PRO A 87 4.31 -1.95 -11.89
C PRO A 87 5.83 -2.02 -11.78
N GLU A 88 6.43 -2.76 -12.71
CA GLU A 88 7.85 -3.09 -12.67
C GLU A 88 8.73 -1.86 -12.72
N ARG A 89 8.33 -0.80 -13.44
CA ARG A 89 9.14 0.42 -13.56
C ARG A 89 9.21 1.16 -12.23
N GLN A 90 8.08 1.31 -11.54
CA GLN A 90 8.03 2.01 -10.26
C GLN A 90 8.72 1.23 -9.14
N LEU A 91 8.66 -0.11 -9.20
CA LEU A 91 9.35 -0.99 -8.26
C LEU A 91 10.81 -1.26 -8.64
N THR A 92 11.29 -0.78 -9.79
CA THR A 92 12.68 -1.00 -10.23
C THR A 92 13.67 -0.40 -9.24
N LEU A 93 13.34 0.75 -8.62
CA LEU A 93 14.17 1.39 -7.60
C LEU A 93 14.44 0.44 -6.41
N LEU A 94 13.43 -0.33 -6.00
CA LEU A 94 13.56 -1.31 -4.90
C LEU A 94 14.54 -2.45 -5.22
N ARG A 95 14.89 -2.64 -6.50
CA ARG A 95 15.74 -3.74 -6.97
C ARG A 95 17.21 -3.32 -7.14
N VAL A 96 17.55 -2.05 -7.01
CA VAL A 96 18.90 -1.52 -7.27
C VAL A 96 19.90 -2.03 -6.23
N CYS A 97 19.70 -1.68 -4.96
CA CYS A 97 20.57 -2.14 -3.88
C CYS A 97 19.80 -2.25 -2.55
N ARG A 98 20.40 -2.92 -1.56
CA ARG A 98 19.77 -3.15 -0.24
C ARG A 98 19.50 -1.85 0.53
N GLN A 99 20.39 -0.86 0.43
CA GLN A 99 20.21 0.42 1.12
C GLN A 99 18.98 1.16 0.57
N ILE A 100 18.90 1.33 -0.75
CA ILE A 100 17.73 1.91 -1.41
C ILE A 100 16.47 1.13 -1.04
N TYR A 101 16.49 -0.21 -1.12
CA TYR A 101 15.37 -1.04 -0.69
C TYR A 101 14.94 -0.72 0.75
N SER A 102 15.87 -0.65 1.70
CA SER A 102 15.53 -0.41 3.11
C SER A 102 14.93 0.97 3.36
N GLU A 103 15.33 1.97 2.58
CA GLU A 103 14.84 3.35 2.69
C GLU A 103 13.48 3.55 1.99
N THR A 104 13.19 2.74 0.95
CA THR A 104 12.05 2.98 0.05
C THR A 104 10.94 1.92 0.11
N ALA A 105 11.22 0.72 0.63
CA ALA A 105 10.27 -0.41 0.59
C ALA A 105 8.94 -0.12 1.32
N THR A 106 8.96 0.71 2.36
CA THR A 106 7.77 1.17 3.09
C THR A 106 7.22 2.48 2.53
N LEU A 107 8.07 3.29 1.92
CA LEU A 107 7.73 4.62 1.42
C LEU A 107 6.64 4.58 0.36
N ILE A 108 6.69 3.58 -0.54
CA ILE A 108 5.68 3.36 -1.58
C ILE A 108 4.29 3.20 -0.94
N PHE A 109 4.18 2.39 0.11
CA PHE A 109 2.90 2.14 0.79
C PHE A 109 2.44 3.35 1.60
N ARG A 110 3.38 4.11 2.17
CA ARG A 110 3.08 5.32 2.95
C ARG A 110 2.56 6.47 2.11
N THR A 111 3.15 6.66 0.94
CA THR A 111 2.92 7.84 0.09
C THR A 111 1.93 7.59 -1.04
N SER A 112 1.46 6.37 -1.21
CA SER A 112 0.50 6.02 -2.25
C SER A 112 -0.93 5.94 -1.72
N LEU A 113 -1.87 5.91 -2.66
CA LEU A 113 -3.30 5.78 -2.42
C LEU A 113 -3.76 4.43 -2.95
N PHE A 114 -4.36 3.60 -2.09
CA PHE A 114 -4.83 2.27 -2.49
C PHE A 114 -6.32 2.28 -2.76
N ARG A 115 -6.74 2.18 -4.03
CA ARG A 115 -8.14 2.06 -4.43
C ARG A 115 -8.52 0.61 -4.61
N PHE A 116 -9.56 0.17 -3.92
CA PHE A 116 -10.06 -1.20 -4.01
C PHE A 116 -11.42 -1.21 -4.71
N ALA A 117 -11.56 -2.07 -5.71
CA ALA A 117 -12.85 -2.32 -6.39
C ALA A 117 -13.62 -3.50 -5.79
N SER A 118 -13.05 -4.17 -4.77
CA SER A 118 -13.74 -5.26 -4.05
C SER A 118 -13.10 -5.52 -2.69
N CYS A 119 -13.92 -5.95 -1.73
CA CYS A 119 -13.49 -6.41 -0.40
C CYS A 119 -12.51 -7.59 -0.49
N ARG A 120 -12.78 -8.53 -1.41
CA ARG A 120 -11.91 -9.70 -1.65
C ARG A 120 -10.54 -9.30 -2.20
N GLY A 121 -10.47 -8.24 -3.02
CA GLY A 121 -9.21 -7.69 -3.51
C GLY A 121 -8.39 -7.09 -2.37
N LEU A 122 -9.06 -6.37 -1.47
CA LEU A 122 -8.48 -5.81 -0.25
C LEU A 122 -7.87 -6.91 0.63
N GLU A 123 -8.67 -7.91 1.02
CA GLU A 123 -8.23 -9.05 1.85
C GLU A 123 -7.00 -9.75 1.24
N LYS A 124 -7.07 -10.12 -0.05
CA LYS A 124 -5.97 -10.80 -0.75
C LYS A 124 -4.69 -9.99 -0.81
N VAL A 125 -4.78 -8.67 -1.04
CA VAL A 125 -3.59 -7.82 -1.05
C VAL A 125 -3.04 -7.70 0.36
N TRP A 126 -3.91 -7.50 1.34
CA TRP A 126 -3.51 -7.36 2.74
C TRP A 126 -2.73 -8.57 3.26
N GLU A 127 -3.20 -9.79 2.96
CA GLU A 127 -2.52 -11.04 3.31
C GLU A 127 -1.13 -11.19 2.67
N ARG A 128 -0.92 -10.59 1.49
CA ARG A 128 0.34 -10.67 0.75
C ARG A 128 1.37 -9.63 1.18
N LEU A 129 0.93 -8.54 1.79
CA LEU A 129 1.82 -7.49 2.25
C LEU A 129 2.63 -7.96 3.46
N LEU A 130 3.93 -7.65 3.44
CA LEU A 130 4.79 -7.84 4.61
C LEU A 130 4.27 -6.98 5.77
N PRO A 131 4.48 -7.39 7.04
CA PRO A 131 4.05 -6.60 8.19
C PRO A 131 4.47 -5.12 8.11
N ALA A 132 5.74 -4.83 7.79
CA ALA A 132 6.21 -3.45 7.65
C ALA A 132 5.51 -2.67 6.52
N GLN A 133 5.11 -3.35 5.44
CA GLN A 133 4.41 -2.73 4.32
C GLN A 133 2.96 -2.42 4.71
N ARG A 134 2.27 -3.35 5.38
CA ARG A 134 0.92 -3.15 5.93
C ARG A 134 0.88 -1.97 6.89
N ASP A 135 1.81 -1.94 7.84
CA ASP A 135 1.93 -0.87 8.82
C ASP A 135 2.24 0.51 8.20
N SER A 136 2.70 0.50 6.95
CA SER A 136 3.00 1.72 6.21
C SER A 136 1.81 2.25 5.42
N VAL A 137 0.75 1.47 5.17
CA VAL A 137 -0.42 1.94 4.43
C VAL A 137 -1.16 3.02 5.25
N ARG A 138 -1.24 4.25 4.71
CA ARG A 138 -1.88 5.39 5.38
C ARG A 138 -3.17 5.84 4.75
N ARG A 139 -3.38 5.57 3.46
CA ARG A 139 -4.50 6.10 2.69
C ARG A 139 -5.11 5.05 1.78
N MET A 140 -6.44 4.93 1.80
CA MET A 140 -7.17 4.07 0.88
C MET A 140 -8.41 4.78 0.30
N VAL A 141 -8.87 4.26 -0.83
CA VAL A 141 -10.12 4.64 -1.49
C VAL A 141 -10.94 3.39 -1.66
N MET A 142 -12.24 3.48 -1.40
CA MET A 142 -13.17 2.39 -1.59
C MET A 142 -14.56 2.94 -1.86
N ASP A 143 -15.34 2.22 -2.66
CA ASP A 143 -16.74 2.55 -2.83
C ASP A 143 -17.52 2.19 -1.56
N ILE A 144 -18.55 2.97 -1.24
CA ILE A 144 -19.34 2.80 -0.01
C ILE A 144 -19.92 1.38 0.13
N HIS A 145 -20.32 0.75 -0.99
CA HIS A 145 -20.90 -0.59 -0.99
C HIS A 145 -19.90 -1.67 -0.54
N LEU A 146 -18.60 -1.41 -0.65
CA LEU A 146 -17.56 -2.32 -0.17
C LEU A 146 -17.40 -2.27 1.35
N LEU A 147 -17.88 -1.21 1.99
CA LEU A 147 -17.87 -1.07 3.42
C LEU A 147 -19.09 -1.72 4.08
N LEU A 148 -20.23 -1.80 3.39
CA LEU A 148 -21.49 -2.33 3.94
C LEU A 148 -21.39 -3.72 4.59
N PRO A 149 -20.71 -4.73 3.99
CA PRO A 149 -20.61 -6.07 4.60
C PRO A 149 -19.90 -6.08 5.95
N TYR A 150 -19.16 -5.02 6.24
CA TYR A 150 -18.33 -4.89 7.42
C TYR A 150 -18.94 -3.99 8.50
N LEU A 151 -19.93 -3.19 8.11
CA LEU A 151 -20.41 -2.03 8.84
C LEU A 151 -21.93 -2.08 9.12
N GLY A 152 -22.70 -2.83 8.32
CA GLY A 152 -24.15 -2.91 8.49
C GLY A 152 -24.64 -3.86 9.60
N PRO A 153 -25.93 -3.78 9.98
CA PRO A 153 -26.57 -4.70 10.92
C PRO A 153 -26.68 -6.15 10.38
N GLN A 154 -26.50 -6.35 9.08
CA GLN A 154 -26.37 -7.68 8.46
C GLN A 154 -24.91 -8.13 8.30
N ALA A 155 -23.94 -7.39 8.85
CA ALA A 155 -22.57 -7.87 8.92
C ALA A 155 -22.59 -9.24 9.60
N ASP A 156 -22.02 -10.24 8.92
CA ASP A 156 -21.84 -11.57 9.50
C ASP A 156 -21.21 -11.39 10.88
N PRO A 157 -21.80 -11.89 11.98
CA PRO A 157 -21.26 -11.70 13.33
C PRO A 157 -19.80 -12.18 13.46
N ASN A 158 -19.33 -13.07 12.57
CA ASN A 158 -17.93 -13.49 12.46
C ASN A 158 -17.04 -12.51 11.66
N ARG A 159 -17.62 -11.51 10.99
CA ARG A 159 -17.00 -10.42 10.23
C ARG A 159 -17.33 -9.02 10.77
N VAL A 160 -18.16 -8.92 11.80
CA VAL A 160 -18.47 -7.67 12.49
C VAL A 160 -17.17 -7.03 13.00
N TRP A 161 -17.06 -5.71 12.84
CA TRP A 161 -15.99 -4.85 13.37
C TRP A 161 -15.93 -4.77 14.90
N SER A 162 -16.07 -5.89 15.60
CA SER A 162 -15.92 -5.92 17.06
C SER A 162 -14.50 -5.54 17.49
N ASP A 163 -13.52 -5.82 16.62
CA ASP A 163 -12.17 -5.25 16.63
C ASP A 163 -11.91 -4.68 15.22
N PRO A 164 -11.66 -3.37 15.03
CA PRO A 164 -11.31 -2.82 13.72
C PRO A 164 -10.24 -3.70 13.12
N CYS A 165 -10.53 -4.28 11.94
CA CYS A 165 -9.63 -5.18 11.24
C CYS A 165 -8.18 -4.68 11.43
N PRO A 166 -7.20 -5.52 11.82
CA PRO A 166 -5.80 -5.10 12.02
C PRO A 166 -5.24 -4.25 10.88
N MET A 167 -5.88 -4.36 9.72
CA MET A 167 -5.78 -3.51 8.56
C MET A 167 -5.82 -1.99 8.79
N PHE A 168 -6.59 -1.51 9.75
CA PHE A 168 -6.83 -0.08 9.95
C PHE A 168 -5.99 0.55 11.04
N ARG A 169 -5.19 -0.24 11.77
CA ARG A 169 -4.43 0.26 12.93
C ARG A 169 -3.54 1.46 12.63
N ASN A 170 -3.03 1.54 11.40
CA ASN A 170 -2.11 2.58 10.94
C ASN A 170 -2.73 3.51 9.89
N LEU A 171 -4.00 3.30 9.55
CA LEU A 171 -4.64 4.04 8.50
C LEU A 171 -5.04 5.43 9.01
N HIS A 172 -4.67 6.46 8.26
CA HIS A 172 -4.99 7.85 8.62
C HIS A 172 -6.15 8.39 7.81
N THR A 173 -6.36 7.91 6.58
CA THR A 173 -7.40 8.42 5.70
C THR A 173 -8.10 7.31 4.91
N ILE A 174 -9.42 7.28 4.97
CA ILE A 174 -10.28 6.56 4.02
C ILE A 174 -11.01 7.59 3.18
N VAL A 175 -10.94 7.43 1.86
CA VAL A 175 -11.82 8.12 0.93
C VAL A 175 -12.93 7.15 0.53
N ILE A 176 -14.18 7.53 0.78
CA ILE A 176 -15.35 6.77 0.40
C ILE A 176 -15.91 7.40 -0.86
N ILE A 177 -15.99 6.61 -1.93
CA ILE A 177 -16.61 7.03 -3.18
C ILE A 177 -18.12 6.77 -3.09
N ASN A 178 -18.89 7.83 -3.27
CA ASN A 178 -20.33 7.80 -3.42
C ASN A 178 -20.65 7.44 -4.88
N SER A 179 -20.92 6.16 -5.14
CA SER A 179 -21.35 5.69 -6.45
C SER A 179 -22.88 5.78 -6.61
N PRO A 180 -23.42 5.67 -7.83
CA PRO A 180 -24.86 5.58 -8.06
C PRO A 180 -25.56 4.43 -7.31
N TYR A 181 -24.79 3.45 -6.85
CA TYR A 181 -25.25 2.29 -6.09
C TYR A 181 -25.13 2.47 -4.57
N SER A 182 -24.79 3.68 -4.13
CA SER A 182 -24.67 3.99 -2.71
C SER A 182 -26.03 3.86 -2.01
N PRO A 183 -26.05 3.45 -0.74
CA PRO A 183 -27.26 3.50 0.07
C PRO A 183 -27.90 4.88 0.00
N GLN A 184 -29.23 4.92 0.01
CA GLN A 184 -30.00 6.16 0.01
C GLN A 184 -30.90 6.22 1.24
N GLY A 185 -31.32 7.44 1.60
CA GLY A 185 -32.22 7.68 2.73
C GLY A 185 -31.65 7.15 4.06
N LYS A 186 -32.46 6.39 4.81
CA LYS A 186 -32.14 5.93 6.17
C LYS A 186 -30.91 5.03 6.25
N GLU A 187 -30.62 4.27 5.20
CA GLU A 187 -29.43 3.42 5.17
C GLU A 187 -28.14 4.26 5.10
N LEU A 188 -28.17 5.35 4.33
CA LEU A 188 -27.05 6.30 4.26
C LEU A 188 -26.86 7.01 5.61
N GLU A 189 -27.93 7.48 6.25
CA GLU A 189 -27.85 8.13 7.57
C GLU A 189 -27.23 7.19 8.62
N HIS A 190 -27.66 5.94 8.65
CA HIS A 190 -27.10 4.93 9.56
C HIS A 190 -25.62 4.68 9.28
N PHE A 191 -25.26 4.55 8.00
CA PHE A 191 -23.87 4.40 7.59
C PHE A 191 -23.01 5.59 8.02
N MET A 192 -23.49 6.81 7.81
CA MET A 192 -22.77 8.04 8.15
C MET A 192 -22.51 8.14 9.66
N LYS A 193 -23.52 7.84 10.48
CA LYS A 193 -23.36 7.80 11.94
C LYS A 193 -22.26 6.82 12.38
N MET A 194 -22.21 5.65 11.79
CA MET A 194 -21.21 4.65 12.15
C MET A 194 -19.82 5.01 11.58
N ILE A 195 -19.74 5.70 10.44
CA ILE A 195 -18.48 6.31 10.00
C ILE A 195 -17.96 7.33 11.02
N GLU A 196 -18.82 8.20 11.58
CA GLU A 196 -18.44 9.14 12.63
C GLU A 196 -17.91 8.43 13.89
N GLU A 197 -18.56 7.34 14.31
CA GLU A 197 -18.10 6.53 15.43
C GLU A 197 -16.71 5.93 15.17
N VAL A 198 -16.46 5.42 13.96
CA VAL A 198 -15.16 4.88 13.54
C VAL A 198 -14.09 5.99 13.50
N GLN A 199 -14.41 7.15 12.92
CA GLN A 199 -13.52 8.31 12.88
C GLN A 199 -13.08 8.70 14.29
N PHE A 200 -14.05 8.84 15.21
CA PHE A 200 -13.82 9.22 16.59
C PHE A 200 -12.98 8.18 17.34
N LYS A 201 -13.34 6.90 17.26
CA LYS A 201 -12.68 5.82 17.99
C LYS A 201 -11.24 5.57 17.53
N HIS A 202 -10.93 5.81 16.26
CA HIS A 202 -9.65 5.44 15.66
C HIS A 202 -8.79 6.62 15.20
N GLY A 203 -9.25 7.87 15.38
CA GLY A 203 -8.57 9.05 14.83
C GLY A 203 -8.45 9.01 13.31
N LEU A 204 -9.37 8.28 12.66
CA LEU A 204 -9.35 8.07 11.24
C LEU A 204 -10.03 9.26 10.54
N ARG A 205 -9.39 9.83 9.51
CA ARG A 205 -10.05 10.82 8.66
C ARG A 205 -10.84 10.11 7.58
N VAL A 206 -12.17 10.29 7.56
CA VAL A 206 -13.00 9.80 6.45
C VAL A 206 -13.42 10.97 5.58
N VAL A 207 -13.22 10.85 4.27
CA VAL A 207 -13.57 11.84 3.26
C VAL A 207 -14.56 11.18 2.30
N ILE A 208 -15.69 11.82 2.04
CA ILE A 208 -16.66 11.33 1.07
C ILE A 208 -16.46 12.13 -0.21
N GLN A 209 -16.39 11.45 -1.35
CA GLN A 209 -16.25 12.06 -2.67
C GLN A 209 -17.30 11.48 -3.60
N ASP A 210 -17.91 12.34 -4.40
CA ASP A 210 -18.77 11.89 -5.50
C ASP A 210 -17.91 11.38 -6.67
N GLU A 211 -18.46 10.43 -7.45
CA GLU A 211 -17.75 9.82 -8.59
C GLU A 211 -17.28 10.84 -9.65
N SER A 212 -17.85 12.04 -9.69
CA SER A 212 -17.46 13.13 -10.59
C SER A 212 -16.03 13.63 -10.36
N GLY A 213 -15.42 13.33 -9.20
CA GLY A 213 -14.04 13.70 -8.90
C GLY A 213 -13.82 15.21 -8.70
N GLU A 214 -14.89 16.00 -8.69
CA GLU A 214 -14.89 17.39 -8.23
C GLU A 214 -15.05 17.37 -6.71
N ALA A 215 -13.99 17.77 -6.01
CA ALA A 215 -13.93 17.88 -4.56
C ALA A 215 -14.39 19.26 -4.07
#